data_AF-A0A0R2P0X1-F1
#
_entry.id   AF-A0A0R2P0X1-F1
#
_cell.length_a   1.000
_cell.length_b   1.000
_cell.length_c   1.000
_cell.angle_alpha   90.00
_cell.angle_beta   90.00
_cell.angle_gamma   90.00
#
_symmetry.space_group_name_H-M   'P 1'
#
loop_
_entity.id
_entity.type
_entity.pdbx_description
1 polymer ?
#
loop_
_entity_poly.entity_id
_entity_poly.type
_entity_poly.pdbx_seq_one_letter_code
_entity_poly.pdbx_strand_id
1 'polypeptide(L)'
;MGELRSFLNQGELVALVADRDLSKSGIDVNFFGARARMPAGPAILALETGADLVTVFVSYAEDGIVIDCAPPIKVDKGADRKAEIARVTQVMANRFEDAIKADPTSWHMQQRIFIDSDFVERE
;
A
#
# COMPACT_ATOMS: atom_id res chain seq x y z
N MET A 1 -13.05 -9.28 0.47
CA MET A 1 -12.52 -9.04 1.83
C MET A 1 -12.80 -10.17 2.81
N GLY A 2 -14.00 -10.75 2.85
CA GLY A 2 -14.34 -11.82 3.82
C GLY A 2 -13.40 -13.05 3.77
N GLU A 3 -13.05 -13.49 2.56
CA GLU A 3 -12.14 -14.63 2.34
C GLU A 3 -10.70 -14.31 2.74
N LEU A 4 -10.16 -13.16 2.31
CA LEU A 4 -8.82 -12.70 2.71
C LEU A 4 -8.66 -12.60 4.23
N ARG A 5 -9.70 -12.11 4.92
CA ARG A 5 -9.74 -12.08 6.39
C ARG A 5 -9.70 -13.48 6.99
N SER A 6 -10.39 -14.44 6.36
CA SER A 6 -10.38 -15.85 6.77
C SER A 6 -8.99 -16.46 6.68
N PHE A 7 -8.26 -16.20 5.59
CA PHE A 7 -6.87 -16.66 5.43
C PHE A 7 -5.95 -16.10 6.52
N LEU A 8 -6.01 -14.79 6.76
CA LEU A 8 -5.20 -14.15 7.80
C LEU A 8 -5.51 -14.68 9.21
N ASN A 9 -6.79 -14.93 9.52
CA ASN A 9 -7.19 -15.52 10.81
C ASN A 9 -6.74 -16.98 10.97
N GLN A 10 -6.43 -17.67 9.87
CA GLN A 10 -5.86 -19.02 9.87
C GLN A 10 -4.32 -19.01 9.91
N GLY A 11 -3.69 -17.83 9.97
CA GLY A 11 -2.24 -17.67 9.96
C GLY A 11 -1.61 -17.79 8.57
N GLU A 12 -2.41 -17.67 7.51
CA GLU A 12 -1.93 -17.71 6.13
C GLU A 12 -1.44 -16.33 5.66
N LEU A 13 -0.62 -16.33 4.61
CA LEU A 13 -0.09 -15.12 4.00
C LEU A 13 -1.01 -14.62 2.88
N VAL A 14 -1.27 -13.31 2.87
CA VAL A 14 -2.02 -12.63 1.80
C VAL A 14 -1.12 -11.56 1.16
N ALA A 15 -0.93 -11.65 -0.16
CA ALA A 15 -0.21 -10.64 -0.94
C ALA A 15 -1.19 -9.73 -1.69
N LEU A 16 -1.00 -8.42 -1.59
CA LEU A 16 -1.84 -7.40 -2.22
C LEU A 16 -0.96 -6.39 -2.95
N VAL A 17 -1.26 -6.12 -4.22
CA VAL A 17 -0.71 -4.95 -4.92
C VAL A 17 -1.43 -3.72 -4.37
N ALA A 18 -0.66 -2.78 -3.82
CA ALA A 18 -1.19 -1.74 -2.94
C ALA A 18 -0.65 -0.33 -3.20
N ASP A 19 -0.02 -0.08 -4.34
CA ASP A 19 0.58 1.20 -4.70
C ASP A 19 -0.35 2.10 -5.54
N ARG A 20 -1.52 1.60 -5.97
CA ARG A 20 -2.44 2.36 -6.84
C ARG A 20 -3.91 1.97 -6.72
N ASP A 21 -4.76 2.94 -6.39
CA ASP A 21 -6.22 2.85 -6.48
C ASP A 21 -6.85 4.20 -6.83
N LEU A 22 -7.06 4.48 -8.12
CA LEU A 22 -7.65 5.75 -8.57
C LEU A 22 -9.18 5.81 -8.48
N SER A 23 -9.82 4.85 -7.81
CA SER A 23 -11.26 4.87 -7.57
C SER A 23 -11.65 5.87 -6.47
N LYS A 24 -12.95 6.09 -6.30
CA LYS A 24 -13.53 6.90 -5.20
C LYS A 24 -13.28 6.30 -3.81
N SER A 25 -12.99 5.00 -3.72
CA SER A 25 -12.67 4.32 -2.47
C SER A 25 -11.18 4.35 -2.11
N GLY A 26 -10.34 4.84 -3.02
CA GLY A 26 -8.92 5.02 -2.76
C GLY A 26 -8.67 6.01 -1.63
N ILE A 27 -7.66 5.73 -0.81
CA ILE A 27 -7.20 6.60 0.26
C ILE A 27 -6.22 7.60 -0.31
N ASP A 28 -6.51 8.89 -0.17
CA ASP A 28 -5.59 9.94 -0.57
C ASP A 28 -4.31 9.88 0.27
N VAL A 29 -3.18 9.92 -0.42
CA VAL A 29 -1.84 9.93 0.16
C VAL A 29 -1.00 11.02 -0.50
N ASN A 30 -0.03 11.54 0.25
CA ASN A 30 1.10 12.25 -0.32
C ASN A 30 2.11 11.23 -0.85
N PHE A 31 2.40 11.27 -2.15
CA PHE A 31 3.32 10.38 -2.82
C PHE A 31 4.23 11.20 -3.73
N PHE A 32 5.54 11.17 -3.50
CA PHE A 32 6.55 11.99 -4.17
C PHE A 32 6.23 13.50 -4.15
N GLY A 33 5.61 13.98 -3.08
CA GLY A 33 5.22 15.38 -2.92
C GLY A 33 3.97 15.80 -3.71
N ALA A 34 3.30 14.85 -4.37
CA ALA A 34 2.04 15.07 -5.06
C ALA A 34 0.92 14.18 -4.46
N ARG A 35 -0.34 14.49 -4.77
CA ARG A 35 -1.47 13.68 -4.31
C ARG A 35 -1.62 12.44 -5.20
N ALA A 36 -1.73 11.28 -4.58
CA ALA A 36 -2.09 10.02 -5.22
C ALA A 36 -3.17 9.31 -4.37
N ARG A 37 -3.68 8.17 -4.86
CA ARG A 37 -4.56 7.29 -4.08
C ARG A 37 -4.08 5.85 -4.06
N MET A 38 -4.17 5.23 -2.89
CA MET A 38 -3.79 3.84 -2.64
C MET A 38 -4.96 3.07 -1.97
N PRO A 39 -5.06 1.75 -2.17
CA PRO A 39 -6.19 0.98 -1.64
C PRO A 39 -6.17 0.89 -0.12
N ALA A 40 -7.33 1.06 0.51
CA ALA A 40 -7.51 0.90 1.95
C ALA A 40 -7.36 -0.56 2.45
N GLY A 41 -7.48 -1.53 1.54
CA GLY A 41 -7.63 -2.96 1.86
C GLY A 41 -6.58 -3.51 2.82
N PRO A 42 -5.27 -3.28 2.61
CA PRO A 42 -4.22 -3.76 3.49
C PRO A 42 -4.34 -3.22 4.92
N ALA A 43 -4.58 -1.91 5.08
CA ALA A 43 -4.76 -1.28 6.39
C ALA A 43 -6.02 -1.79 7.10
N ILE A 44 -7.13 -1.99 6.35
CA ILE A 44 -8.36 -2.56 6.88
C ILE A 44 -8.14 -3.98 7.40
N LEU A 45 -7.47 -4.84 6.61
CA LEU A 45 -7.21 -6.22 7.01
C LEU A 45 -6.34 -6.29 8.27
N ALA A 46 -5.28 -5.51 8.33
CA ALA A 46 -4.39 -5.45 9.49
C ALA A 46 -5.13 -4.98 10.74
N LEU A 47 -5.97 -3.95 10.64
CA LEU A 47 -6.76 -3.44 11.75
C LEU A 47 -7.79 -4.46 12.25
N GLU A 48 -8.49 -5.12 11.34
CA GLU A 48 -9.57 -6.07 11.68
C GLU A 48 -9.05 -7.40 12.22
N THR A 49 -7.95 -7.91 11.66
CA THR A 49 -7.39 -9.23 12.03
C THR A 49 -6.33 -9.12 13.12
N GLY A 50 -5.60 -8.01 13.19
CA GLY A 50 -4.36 -7.93 13.95
C GLY A 50 -3.16 -8.60 13.30
N ALA A 51 -3.26 -9.05 12.06
CA ALA A 51 -2.13 -9.57 11.32
C ALA A 51 -1.08 -8.48 11.08
N ASP A 52 0.19 -8.88 11.05
CA ASP A 52 1.29 -7.98 10.71
C ASP A 52 1.14 -7.50 9.26
N LEU A 53 1.20 -6.18 9.08
CA LEU A 53 1.22 -5.56 7.77
C LEU A 53 2.64 -5.14 7.42
N VAL A 54 3.22 -5.75 6.39
CA VAL A 54 4.52 -5.39 5.85
C VAL A 54 4.38 -4.84 4.44
N THR A 55 5.24 -3.90 4.07
CA THR A 55 5.40 -3.47 2.68
C THR A 55 6.52 -4.27 2.04
N VAL A 56 6.31 -4.72 0.82
CA VAL A 56 7.28 -5.51 0.06
C VAL A 56 7.63 -4.75 -1.22
N PHE A 57 8.93 -4.67 -1.52
CA PHE A 57 9.43 -4.15 -2.79
C PHE A 57 10.17 -5.25 -3.53
N VAL A 58 9.95 -5.35 -4.84
CA VAL A 58 10.60 -6.34 -5.70
C VAL A 58 11.45 -5.59 -6.72
N SER A 59 12.74 -5.87 -6.75
CA SER A 59 13.70 -5.27 -7.67
C SER A 59 14.48 -6.31 -8.46
N TYR A 60 15.07 -5.89 -9.56
CA TYR A 60 15.96 -6.73 -10.37
C TYR A 60 17.40 -6.63 -9.88
N ALA A 61 18.07 -7.78 -9.78
CA ALA A 61 19.51 -7.90 -9.62
C ALA A 61 20.11 -8.58 -10.86
N GLU A 62 21.44 -8.64 -10.95
CA GLU A 62 22.16 -9.24 -12.09
C GLU A 62 21.66 -10.66 -12.43
N ASP A 63 21.40 -11.48 -11.40
CA ASP A 63 21.00 -12.89 -11.55
C ASP A 63 19.58 -13.21 -11.04
N GLY A 64 18.67 -12.23 -10.97
CA GLY A 64 17.27 -12.50 -10.61
C GLY A 64 16.52 -11.36 -9.98
N ILE A 65 15.69 -11.68 -8.97
CA ILE A 65 14.90 -10.71 -8.21
C ILE A 65 15.33 -10.66 -6.75
N VAL A 66 15.25 -9.48 -6.16
CA VAL A 66 15.38 -9.24 -4.72
C VAL A 66 14.02 -8.86 -4.18
N ILE A 67 13.64 -9.43 -3.03
CA ILE A 67 12.38 -9.15 -2.36
C ILE A 67 12.70 -8.57 -0.98
N ASP A 68 12.51 -7.26 -0.84
CA ASP A 68 12.76 -6.55 0.40
C ASP A 68 11.46 -6.38 1.19
N CYS A 69 11.40 -7.03 2.36
CA CYS A 69 10.30 -6.94 3.29
C CYS A 69 10.62 -5.94 4.41
N ALA A 70 9.90 -4.82 4.47
CA ALA A 70 10.07 -3.86 5.55
C ALA A 70 9.50 -4.41 6.88
N PRO A 71 9.97 -3.92 8.04
CA PRO A 71 9.42 -4.29 9.34
C PRO A 71 7.90 -4.03 9.43
N PRO A 72 7.12 -4.77 10.23
CA PRO A 72 5.68 -4.55 10.36
C PRO A 72 5.31 -3.10 10.68
N ILE A 73 4.24 -2.60 10.04
CA ILE A 73 3.64 -1.31 10.35
C ILE A 73 2.85 -1.45 11.64
N LYS A 74 3.16 -0.62 12.64
CA LYS A 74 2.36 -0.54 13.87
C LYS A 74 0.96 -0.03 13.53
N VAL A 75 -0.05 -0.80 13.90
CA VAL A 75 -1.47 -0.43 13.80
C VAL A 75 -2.05 -0.21 15.20
N ASP A 76 -2.71 0.91 15.42
CA ASP A 76 -3.39 1.25 16.67
C ASP A 76 -4.88 0.90 16.59
N LYS A 77 -5.25 -0.23 17.20
CA LYS A 77 -6.65 -0.68 17.27
C LYS A 77 -7.55 0.20 18.14
N GLY A 78 -6.99 1.07 18.98
CA GLY A 78 -7.74 1.99 19.83
C GLY A 78 -8.02 3.35 19.18
N ALA A 79 -7.38 3.66 18.06
CA ALA A 79 -7.56 4.91 17.33
C ALA A 79 -8.89 4.95 16.55
N ASP A 80 -9.29 6.15 16.11
CA ASP A 80 -10.41 6.29 15.15
C ASP A 80 -10.11 5.46 13.89
N ARG A 81 -11.04 4.59 13.52
CA ARG A 81 -10.85 3.61 12.44
C ARG A 81 -10.49 4.27 11.12
N LYS A 82 -11.16 5.38 10.77
CA LYS A 82 -10.94 6.05 9.48
C LYS A 82 -9.59 6.76 9.47
N ALA A 83 -9.25 7.46 10.55
CA ALA A 83 -7.98 8.14 10.71
C ALA A 83 -6.80 7.15 10.69
N GLU A 84 -6.96 6.00 11.34
CA GLU A 84 -5.92 4.98 11.40
C GLU A 84 -5.67 4.31 10.04
N ILE A 85 -6.74 4.00 9.28
CA ILE A 85 -6.62 3.50 7.91
C ILE A 85 -5.85 4.51 7.06
N ALA A 86 -6.18 5.80 7.14
CA ALA A 86 -5.49 6.85 6.39
C ALA A 86 -4.01 6.94 6.78
N ARG A 87 -3.70 6.92 8.08
CA ARG A 87 -2.33 6.98 8.60
C ARG A 87 -1.50 5.78 8.15
N VAL A 88 -2.03 4.56 8.28
CA VAL A 88 -1.34 3.33 7.87
C VAL A 88 -1.09 3.32 6.36
N THR A 89 -2.08 3.72 5.56
CA THR A 89 -1.93 3.83 4.11
C THR A 89 -0.86 4.85 3.74
N GLN A 90 -0.79 5.99 4.43
CA GLN A 90 0.29 6.97 4.23
C GLN A 90 1.67 6.41 4.60
N VAL A 91 1.77 5.60 5.68
CA VAL A 91 3.04 4.93 6.02
C VAL A 91 3.46 3.96 4.93
N MET A 92 2.51 3.22 4.33
CA MET A 92 2.80 2.38 3.17
C MET A 92 3.32 3.21 2.00
N ALA A 93 2.65 4.32 1.66
CA ALA A 93 3.08 5.23 0.60
C ALA A 93 4.51 5.72 0.82
N ASN A 94 4.84 6.18 2.03
CA ASN A 94 6.20 6.63 2.36
C ASN A 94 7.25 5.53 2.15
N ARG A 95 6.94 4.29 2.56
CA ARG A 95 7.87 3.16 2.38
C ARG A 95 8.03 2.77 0.91
N PHE A 96 6.95 2.84 0.13
CA PHE A 96 7.03 2.66 -1.31
C PHE A 96 7.89 3.77 -1.93
N GLU A 97 7.75 5.04 -1.52
CA GLU A 97 8.64 6.10 -2.01
C GLU A 97 10.10 5.79 -1.72
N ASP A 98 10.43 5.39 -0.49
CA ASP A 98 11.82 5.12 -0.10
C ASP A 98 12.42 3.99 -0.94
N ALA A 99 11.67 2.91 -1.17
CA ALA A 99 12.12 1.78 -1.99
C ALA A 99 12.22 2.14 -3.48
N ILE A 100 11.24 2.85 -4.03
CA ILE A 100 11.24 3.29 -5.43
C ILE A 100 12.36 4.32 -5.67
N LYS A 101 12.69 5.18 -4.70
CA LYS A 101 13.84 6.11 -4.82
C LYS A 101 15.17 5.34 -4.90
N ALA A 102 15.28 4.21 -4.22
CA ALA A 102 16.48 3.39 -4.22
C ALA A 102 16.68 2.66 -5.56
N ASP A 103 15.61 2.18 -6.20
CA ASP A 103 15.64 1.62 -7.55
C ASP A 103 14.37 1.99 -8.35
N PRO A 104 14.38 3.14 -9.03
CA PRO A 104 13.22 3.59 -9.81
C PRO A 104 12.92 2.70 -11.01
N THR A 105 13.93 1.99 -11.53
CA THR A 105 13.81 1.22 -12.78
C THR A 105 13.00 -0.05 -12.60
N SER A 106 13.00 -0.60 -11.39
CA SER A 106 12.18 -1.75 -11.01
C SER A 106 10.70 -1.42 -10.78
N TRP A 107 10.32 -0.15 -10.71
CA TRP A 107 8.93 0.25 -10.54
C TRP A 107 8.20 0.36 -11.88
N HIS A 108 7.45 -0.68 -12.22
CA HIS A 108 6.76 -0.80 -13.51
C HIS A 108 5.43 -0.03 -13.59
N MET A 109 5.44 1.28 -13.35
CA MET A 109 4.24 2.12 -13.39
C MET A 109 4.16 2.96 -14.68
N GLN A 110 3.66 2.35 -15.76
CA GLN A 110 3.42 3.06 -17.02
C GLN A 110 2.06 3.78 -17.06
N GLN A 111 1.21 3.52 -16.07
CA GLN A 111 -0.10 4.14 -15.93
C GLN A 111 -0.03 5.36 -15.01
N ARG A 112 -0.99 6.28 -15.18
CA ARG A 112 -1.15 7.44 -14.30
C ARG A 112 -1.35 7.00 -12.85
N ILE A 113 -0.72 7.72 -11.90
CA ILE A 113 -0.87 7.52 -10.46
C ILE A 113 -1.26 8.80 -9.71
N PHE A 114 -0.85 9.97 -10.20
CA PHE A 114 -1.11 11.25 -9.55
C PHE A 114 -2.49 11.81 -9.91
N ILE A 115 -3.09 12.49 -8.91
CA ILE A 115 -4.37 13.20 -8.99
C ILE A 115 -4.05 14.69 -8.97
N ASP A 116 -3.58 15.16 -10.11
CA ASP A 116 -3.28 16.53 -10.48
C ASP A 116 -4.43 17.15 -11.29
N SER A 117 -4.25 18.38 -11.76
CA SER A 117 -5.32 19.26 -12.24
C SER A 117 -6.13 18.74 -13.43
N ASP A 118 -5.56 17.86 -14.26
CA ASP A 118 -6.20 17.25 -15.43
C ASP A 118 -6.72 15.83 -15.15
N PHE A 119 -6.68 15.37 -13.90
CA PHE A 119 -7.26 14.07 -13.53
C PHE A 119 -8.78 14.13 -13.65
N VAL A 120 -9.32 13.24 -14.48
CA VAL A 120 -10.76 13.02 -14.61
C VAL A 120 -11.09 11.70 -13.95
N GLU A 121 -11.85 11.75 -12.85
CA GLU A 121 -12.37 10.57 -12.19
C GLU A 121 -13.34 9.86 -13.15
N ARG A 122 -13.01 8.63 -13.54
CA ARG A 122 -13.89 7.81 -14.38
C ARG A 122 -14.97 7.20 -13.48
N GLU A 123 -16.22 7.28 -13.92
CA GLU A 123 -17.37 6.69 -13.22
C GLU A 123 -17.27 5.18 -13.05
#